data_AF-A0A972NZ67-F1
#
_entry.id   AF-A0A972NZ67-F1
#
_cell.length_a   1.000
_cell.length_b   1.000
_cell.length_c   1.000
_cell.angle_alpha   90.00
_cell.angle_beta   90.00
_cell.angle_gamma   90.00
#
_symmetry.space_group_name_H-M   'P 1'
#
loop_
_entity.id
_entity.type
_entity.pdbx_description
1 polymer ?
#
loop_
_entity_poly.entity_id
_entity_poly.type
_entity_poly.pdbx_seq_one_letter_code
_entity_poly.pdbx_strand_id
1 'polypeptide(L)'
;MDEAEYKVGRQVKHGVDWIVGDGTANLFVECKTKRLRHDAKITVEGEVLEAQLNILAEAIVQLYKNIRDAVDGKTNWTPNQLPIYPLVVTLEEWYLFSPLTTAYVHRQVKTLLERSCIDPRVADDMPYTVASIDEIELVGQIFDRTGLGTFFARKTEPAHSHTMLAGFAWTCFEEHMRDIKRILFSADWERFLPDTAEGWIRNLRGPTASLV
;
A
#
# COMPACT_ATOMS: atom_id res chain seq x y z
N MET A 1 -1.14 -13.36 12.52
CA MET A 1 -1.43 -14.48 11.60
C MET A 1 -0.12 -14.72 10.88
N ASP A 2 0.47 -15.90 11.02
CA ASP A 2 1.80 -16.18 10.46
C ASP A 2 1.69 -16.49 8.96
N GLU A 3 2.70 -16.09 8.19
CA GLU A 3 2.83 -16.46 6.77
C GLU A 3 2.86 -17.99 6.68
N ALA A 4 1.93 -18.57 5.92
CA ALA A 4 1.75 -20.01 5.86
C ALA A 4 1.82 -20.49 4.41
N GLU A 5 2.83 -21.30 4.11
CA GLU A 5 2.95 -21.98 2.83
C GLU A 5 1.69 -22.83 2.56
N TYR A 6 1.19 -22.77 1.32
CA TYR A 6 0.10 -23.59 0.86
C TYR A 6 0.42 -24.21 -0.50
N LYS A 7 -0.29 -25.30 -0.83
CA LYS A 7 -0.08 -26.03 -2.08
C LYS A 7 -1.23 -25.82 -3.04
N VAL A 8 -0.92 -25.39 -4.25
CA VAL A 8 -1.87 -25.41 -5.38
C VAL A 8 -1.36 -26.44 -6.38
N GLY A 9 -1.99 -27.62 -6.39
CA GLY A 9 -1.48 -28.77 -7.13
C GLY A 9 -0.12 -29.22 -6.60
N ARG A 10 0.92 -29.18 -7.44
CA ARG A 10 2.30 -29.54 -7.07
C ARG A 10 3.17 -28.34 -6.67
N GLN A 11 2.67 -27.11 -6.82
CA GLN A 11 3.44 -25.90 -6.54
C GLN A 11 3.21 -25.47 -5.08
N VAL A 12 4.31 -25.19 -4.38
CA VAL A 12 4.30 -24.50 -3.09
C VAL A 12 4.21 -23.00 -3.36
N LYS A 13 3.31 -22.32 -2.66
CA LYS A 13 3.09 -20.88 -2.72
C LYS A 13 3.12 -20.30 -1.31
N HIS A 14 3.58 -19.05 -1.20
CA HIS A 14 3.70 -18.34 0.08
C HIS A 14 2.45 -17.48 0.40
N GLY A 15 1.70 -17.05 -0.62
CA GLY A 15 0.48 -16.26 -0.44
C GLY A 15 0.77 -14.77 -0.44
N VAL A 16 -0.09 -14.00 0.21
CA VAL A 16 0.16 -12.59 0.50
C VAL A 16 1.02 -12.46 1.76
N ASP A 17 1.80 -11.38 1.86
CA ASP A 17 2.67 -11.15 3.02
C ASP A 17 1.83 -11.00 4.29
N TRP A 18 0.80 -10.14 4.27
CA TRP A 18 -0.13 -9.98 5.40
C TRP A 18 -1.59 -9.88 4.96
N ILE A 19 -2.48 -10.36 5.83
CA ILE A 19 -3.92 -10.05 5.78
C ILE A 19 -4.29 -9.40 7.11
N VAL A 20 -4.75 -8.16 7.05
CA VAL A 20 -5.18 -7.37 8.21
C VAL A 20 -6.68 -7.18 8.14
N GLY A 21 -7.39 -7.43 9.23
CA GLY A 21 -8.83 -7.19 9.31
C GLY A 21 -9.21 -6.58 10.65
N ASP A 22 -10.22 -5.71 10.64
CA ASP A 22 -10.68 -4.95 11.80
C ASP A 22 -12.20 -5.05 12.04
N GLY A 23 -12.86 -6.01 11.37
CA GLY A 23 -14.31 -6.19 11.41
C GLY A 23 -15.09 -5.32 10.42
N THR A 24 -14.44 -4.37 9.73
CA THR A 24 -15.07 -3.53 8.68
C THR A 24 -14.62 -3.91 7.27
N ALA A 25 -13.38 -4.39 7.12
CA ALA A 25 -12.82 -4.86 5.86
C ALA A 25 -11.63 -5.81 6.08
N ASN A 26 -11.11 -6.37 4.98
CA ASN A 26 -9.85 -7.08 4.93
C ASN A 26 -8.87 -6.33 4.01
N LEU A 27 -7.67 -6.04 4.50
CA LEU A 27 -6.57 -5.47 3.75
C LEU A 27 -5.57 -6.58 3.42
N PHE A 28 -5.43 -6.89 2.13
CA PHE A 28 -4.46 -7.89 1.65
C PHE A 28 -3.21 -7.15 1.19
N VAL A 29 -2.09 -7.42 1.85
CA VAL A 29 -0.85 -6.66 1.72
C VAL A 29 0.21 -7.47 1.01
N GLU A 30 0.80 -6.89 -0.03
CA GLU A 30 1.99 -7.39 -0.71
C GLU A 30 3.12 -6.35 -0.61
N CYS A 31 4.23 -6.73 0.00
CA CYS A 31 5.42 -5.92 0.19
C CYS A 31 6.40 -6.10 -0.98
N LYS A 32 6.93 -4.98 -1.49
CA LYS A 32 7.95 -4.95 -2.53
C LYS A 32 9.13 -4.10 -2.10
N THR A 33 10.27 -4.76 -1.91
CA THR A 33 11.55 -4.15 -1.52
C THR A 33 12.29 -3.51 -2.70
N LYS A 34 11.82 -3.70 -3.93
CA LYS A 34 12.51 -3.21 -5.13
C LYS A 34 12.47 -1.68 -5.17
N ARG A 35 13.65 -1.07 -5.06
CA ARG A 35 13.85 0.37 -5.18
C ARG A 35 13.81 0.79 -6.64
N LEU A 36 13.29 1.99 -6.90
CA LEU A 36 13.44 2.62 -8.21
C LEU A 36 14.93 2.79 -8.48
N ARG A 37 15.39 2.34 -9.65
CA ARG A 37 16.77 2.58 -10.05
C ARG A 37 17.00 4.11 -10.14
N HIS A 38 18.18 4.55 -9.73
CA HIS A 38 18.52 5.97 -9.63
C HIS A 38 18.43 6.70 -11.00
N ASP A 39 18.75 6.01 -12.09
CA ASP A 39 18.57 6.51 -13.46
C ASP A 39 17.10 6.79 -13.80
N ALA A 40 16.16 5.95 -13.36
CA ALA A 40 14.72 6.15 -13.51
C ALA A 40 14.16 7.31 -12.67
N LYS A 41 14.86 7.73 -11.61
CA LYS A 41 14.49 8.91 -10.79
C LYS A 41 14.92 10.23 -11.44
N ILE A 42 15.96 10.20 -12.27
CA ILE A 42 16.58 11.38 -12.89
C ILE A 42 16.06 11.59 -14.31
N THR A 43 15.86 10.49 -15.04
CA THR A 43 15.49 10.52 -16.45
C THR A 43 14.01 10.16 -16.59
N VAL A 44 13.17 11.15 -16.87
CA VAL A 44 11.74 10.98 -17.25
C VAL A 44 11.64 10.50 -18.72
N GLU A 45 12.55 9.63 -19.16
CA GLU A 45 12.50 9.05 -20.51
C GLU A 45 11.68 7.75 -20.47
N GLY A 46 10.77 7.63 -21.44
CA GLY A 46 9.61 6.74 -21.39
C GLY A 46 9.93 5.28 -21.10
N GLU A 47 10.91 4.67 -21.77
CA GLU A 47 11.14 3.22 -21.65
C GLU A 47 11.60 2.77 -20.26
N VAL A 48 12.47 3.55 -19.60
CA VAL A 48 12.99 3.22 -18.27
C VAL A 48 11.89 3.36 -17.23
N LEU A 49 11.10 4.44 -17.30
CA LEU A 49 9.95 4.66 -16.43
C LEU A 49 8.89 3.57 -16.63
N GLU A 50 8.55 3.24 -17.88
CA GLU A 50 7.59 2.19 -18.21
C GLU A 50 8.02 0.82 -17.66
N ALA A 51 9.31 0.46 -17.78
CA ALA A 51 9.83 -0.76 -17.19
C ALA A 51 9.67 -0.78 -15.65
N GLN A 52 9.80 0.37 -14.98
CA GLN A 52 9.55 0.47 -13.54
C GLN A 52 8.06 0.34 -13.20
N LEU A 53 7.17 0.99 -13.96
CA LEU A 53 5.73 0.89 -13.77
C LEU A 53 5.21 -0.54 -14.03
N ASN A 54 5.83 -1.28 -14.96
CA ASN A 54 5.49 -2.67 -15.23
C ASN A 54 5.78 -3.59 -14.03
N ILE A 55 6.83 -3.33 -13.25
CA ILE A 55 7.11 -4.07 -12.01
C ILE A 55 5.97 -3.89 -11.00
N LEU A 56 5.43 -2.67 -10.87
CA LEU A 56 4.28 -2.44 -10.00
C LEU A 56 3.05 -3.20 -10.51
N ALA A 57 2.79 -3.15 -11.82
CA ALA A 57 1.68 -3.89 -12.41
C ALA A 57 1.79 -5.41 -12.18
N GLU A 58 3.00 -5.98 -12.30
CA GLU A 58 3.26 -7.38 -11.99
C GLU A 58 2.98 -7.71 -10.52
N ALA A 59 3.42 -6.85 -9.58
CA ALA A 59 3.15 -7.02 -8.16
C ALA A 59 1.65 -6.99 -7.85
N ILE A 60 0.91 -6.06 -8.46
CA ILE A 60 -0.56 -5.96 -8.32
C ILE A 60 -1.25 -7.23 -8.85
N VAL A 61 -0.85 -7.73 -10.02
CA VAL A 61 -1.42 -8.98 -10.57
C VAL A 61 -1.08 -10.19 -9.70
N GLN A 62 0.13 -10.23 -9.12
CA GLN A 62 0.49 -11.27 -8.17
C GLN A 62 -0.41 -11.23 -6.92
N LEU A 63 -0.66 -10.03 -6.39
CA LEU A 63 -1.58 -9.84 -5.27
C LEU A 63 -3.00 -10.32 -5.61
N TYR A 64 -3.54 -9.99 -6.79
CA TYR A 64 -4.84 -10.54 -7.22
C TYR A 64 -4.87 -12.06 -7.32
N LYS A 65 -3.79 -12.69 -7.80
CA LYS A 65 -3.68 -14.16 -7.83
C LYS A 65 -3.74 -14.75 -6.42
N ASN A 66 -3.05 -14.13 -5.48
CA ASN A 66 -3.02 -14.55 -4.08
C ASN A 66 -4.39 -14.35 -3.42
N ILE A 67 -5.06 -13.22 -3.66
CA ILE A 67 -6.42 -12.96 -3.17
C ILE A 67 -7.39 -14.00 -3.71
N ARG A 68 -7.35 -14.32 -5.02
CA ARG A 68 -8.19 -15.35 -5.61
C ARG A 68 -7.96 -16.71 -4.94
N ASP A 69 -6.71 -17.10 -4.74
CA ASP A 69 -6.40 -18.36 -4.04
C ASP A 69 -6.92 -18.37 -2.60
N ALA A 70 -6.89 -17.23 -1.89
CA ALA A 70 -7.44 -17.10 -0.55
C ALA A 70 -8.99 -17.17 -0.54
N VAL A 71 -9.66 -16.48 -1.46
CA VAL A 71 -11.12 -16.50 -1.61
C VAL A 71 -11.62 -17.89 -2.01
N ASP A 72 -10.87 -18.61 -2.84
CA ASP A 72 -11.15 -20.00 -3.25
C ASP A 72 -10.89 -21.01 -2.11
N GLY A 73 -10.47 -20.57 -0.92
CA GLY A 73 -10.20 -21.44 0.23
C GLY A 73 -8.94 -22.30 0.09
N LYS A 74 -7.97 -21.90 -0.74
CA LYS A 74 -6.69 -22.61 -0.91
C LYS A 74 -5.64 -22.25 0.14
N THR A 75 -5.90 -21.22 0.95
CA THR A 75 -5.03 -20.73 2.02
C THR A 75 -5.67 -20.99 3.39
N ASN A 76 -4.97 -20.69 4.48
CA ASN A 76 -5.51 -20.80 5.84
C ASN A 76 -6.43 -19.62 6.23
N TRP A 77 -6.52 -18.58 5.39
CA TRP A 77 -7.48 -17.49 5.62
C TRP A 77 -8.90 -17.94 5.26
N THR A 78 -9.85 -17.60 6.12
CA THR A 78 -11.27 -17.95 5.93
C THR A 78 -12.04 -16.72 5.41
N PRO A 79 -12.69 -16.80 4.24
CA PRO A 79 -13.54 -15.73 3.73
C PRO A 79 -14.66 -15.35 4.72
N ASN A 80 -14.81 -14.06 4.99
CA ASN A 80 -15.69 -13.52 6.02
C ASN A 80 -16.75 -12.52 5.50
N GLN A 81 -16.99 -12.49 4.19
CA GLN A 81 -17.96 -11.59 3.50
C GLN A 81 -17.68 -10.08 3.64
N LEU A 82 -16.62 -9.68 4.34
CA LEU A 82 -16.20 -8.28 4.41
C LEU A 82 -15.49 -7.88 3.11
N PRO A 83 -15.57 -6.59 2.70
CA PRO A 83 -14.86 -6.09 1.52
C PRO A 83 -13.36 -6.34 1.62
N ILE A 84 -12.73 -6.63 0.48
CA ILE A 84 -11.29 -6.85 0.36
C ILE A 84 -10.67 -5.64 -0.34
N TYR A 85 -9.60 -5.11 0.23
CA TYR A 85 -8.80 -4.05 -0.37
C TYR A 85 -7.38 -4.56 -0.63
N PRO A 86 -6.95 -4.65 -1.90
CA PRO A 86 -5.57 -4.96 -2.25
C PRO A 86 -4.66 -3.76 -1.99
N LEU A 87 -3.55 -3.98 -1.28
CA LEU A 87 -2.53 -2.97 -1.03
C LEU A 87 -1.13 -3.51 -1.36
N VAL A 88 -0.44 -2.84 -2.28
CA VAL A 88 0.99 -3.06 -2.52
C VAL A 88 1.77 -2.01 -1.73
N VAL A 89 2.67 -2.47 -0.85
CA VAL A 89 3.55 -1.61 -0.05
C VAL A 89 4.95 -1.62 -0.65
N THR A 90 5.49 -0.45 -0.94
CA THR A 90 6.84 -0.28 -1.48
C THR A 90 7.78 0.31 -0.46
N LEU A 91 9.09 0.04 -0.58
CA LEU A 91 10.08 0.60 0.34
C LEU A 91 10.30 2.12 0.17
N GLU A 92 10.04 2.66 -1.03
CA GLU A 92 10.24 4.07 -1.34
C GLU A 92 8.93 4.70 -1.81
N GLU A 93 8.82 6.03 -1.69
CA GLU A 93 7.73 6.79 -2.30
C GLU A 93 7.84 6.78 -3.83
N TRP A 94 6.76 6.39 -4.48
CA TRP A 94 6.60 6.51 -5.92
C TRP A 94 5.85 7.81 -6.22
N TYR A 95 6.54 8.95 -6.10
CA TYR A 95 6.02 10.29 -6.47
C TYR A 95 5.49 10.39 -7.90
N LEU A 96 5.67 9.32 -8.68
CA LEU A 96 5.16 9.14 -10.01
C LEU A 96 3.65 9.01 -10.06
N PHE A 97 2.90 8.82 -8.96
CA PHE A 97 1.43 8.72 -8.97
C PHE A 97 0.75 10.05 -9.35
N SER A 98 0.63 10.23 -10.66
CA SER A 98 -0.22 11.21 -11.33
C SER A 98 -1.38 10.47 -12.01
N PRO A 99 -2.42 11.16 -12.47
CA PRO A 99 -3.48 10.52 -13.25
C PRO A 99 -2.96 9.73 -14.47
N LEU A 100 -1.90 10.21 -15.13
CA LEU A 100 -1.34 9.58 -16.33
C LEU A 100 -0.64 8.24 -16.04
N THR A 101 0.25 8.22 -15.05
CA THR A 101 0.97 7.00 -14.66
C THR A 101 0.04 5.99 -13.99
N THR A 102 -0.94 6.46 -13.21
CA THR A 102 -1.97 5.59 -12.62
C THR A 102 -2.78 4.91 -13.72
N ALA A 103 -3.20 5.66 -14.75
CA ALA A 103 -3.89 5.10 -15.90
C ALA A 103 -3.01 4.11 -16.69
N TYR A 104 -1.71 4.41 -16.85
CA TYR A 104 -0.75 3.50 -17.48
C TYR A 104 -0.65 2.17 -16.72
N VAL A 105 -0.38 2.22 -15.40
CA VAL A 105 -0.27 1.04 -14.54
C VAL A 105 -1.57 0.24 -14.58
N HIS A 106 -2.73 0.91 -14.47
CA HIS A 106 -4.02 0.25 -14.50
C HIS A 106 -4.29 -0.48 -15.83
N ARG A 107 -3.91 0.11 -16.97
CA ARG A 107 -3.98 -0.57 -18.27
C ARG A 107 -3.07 -1.81 -18.31
N GLN A 108 -1.83 -1.71 -17.81
CA GLN A 108 -0.91 -2.84 -17.75
C GLN A 108 -1.43 -3.96 -16.84
N VAL A 109 -2.02 -3.61 -15.70
CA VAL A 109 -2.67 -4.56 -14.79
C VAL A 109 -3.77 -5.33 -15.52
N LYS A 110 -4.68 -4.66 -16.24
CA LYS A 110 -5.73 -5.34 -17.01
C LYS A 110 -5.16 -6.30 -18.07
N THR A 111 -4.17 -5.85 -18.83
CA THR A 111 -3.50 -6.72 -19.82
C THR A 111 -2.82 -7.94 -19.16
N LEU A 112 -2.18 -7.77 -18.01
CA LEU A 112 -1.53 -8.87 -17.29
C LEU A 112 -2.53 -9.83 -16.63
N LEU A 113 -3.69 -9.33 -16.18
CA LEU A 113 -4.80 -10.14 -15.67
C LEU A 113 -5.38 -11.03 -16.77
N GLU A 114 -5.67 -10.47 -17.95
CA GLU A 114 -6.14 -11.22 -19.11
C GLU A 114 -5.17 -12.34 -19.50
N ARG A 115 -3.87 -12.02 -19.59
CA ARG A 115 -2.79 -13.00 -19.86
C ARG A 115 -2.70 -14.08 -18.78
N SER A 116 -3.14 -13.78 -17.56
CA SER A 116 -3.18 -14.72 -16.43
C SER A 116 -4.52 -15.45 -16.30
N CYS A 117 -5.42 -15.32 -17.27
CA CYS A 117 -6.79 -15.86 -17.25
C CYS A 117 -7.56 -15.44 -15.99
N ILE A 118 -7.41 -14.18 -15.57
CA ILE A 118 -8.21 -13.54 -14.53
C ILE A 118 -9.07 -12.48 -15.21
N ASP A 119 -10.35 -12.38 -14.83
CA ASP A 119 -11.24 -11.34 -15.37
C ASP A 119 -10.65 -9.94 -15.07
N PRO A 120 -10.31 -9.13 -16.09
CA PRO A 120 -9.71 -7.81 -15.87
C PRO A 120 -10.61 -6.85 -15.10
N ARG A 121 -11.93 -7.11 -15.03
CA ARG A 121 -12.88 -6.32 -14.23
C ARG A 121 -12.63 -6.41 -12.73
N VAL A 122 -11.89 -7.41 -12.26
CA VAL A 122 -11.50 -7.50 -10.84
C VAL A 122 -10.75 -6.24 -10.37
N ALA A 123 -10.01 -5.58 -11.28
CA ALA A 123 -9.31 -4.35 -10.95
C ALA A 123 -10.21 -3.10 -10.86
N ASP A 124 -11.43 -3.20 -11.39
CA ASP A 124 -12.47 -2.17 -11.28
C ASP A 124 -13.38 -2.44 -10.07
N ASP A 125 -13.76 -3.70 -9.87
CA ASP A 125 -14.67 -4.14 -8.80
C ASP A 125 -13.97 -4.18 -7.43
N MET A 126 -12.66 -4.41 -7.40
CA MET A 126 -11.83 -4.47 -6.20
C MET A 126 -10.56 -3.63 -6.40
N PRO A 127 -10.64 -2.29 -6.42
CA PRO A 127 -9.51 -1.43 -6.78
C PRO A 127 -8.31 -1.59 -5.83
N TYR A 128 -7.11 -1.64 -6.40
CA TYR A 128 -5.86 -1.74 -5.65
C TYR A 128 -5.34 -0.37 -5.22
N THR A 129 -4.58 -0.35 -4.13
CA THR A 129 -3.79 0.79 -3.68
C THR A 129 -2.30 0.46 -3.71
N VAL A 130 -1.46 1.43 -4.04
CA VAL A 130 0.00 1.34 -3.88
C VAL A 130 0.43 2.46 -2.95
N ALA A 131 1.28 2.15 -1.97
CA ALA A 131 1.78 3.13 -1.02
C ALA A 131 3.19 2.78 -0.56
N SER A 132 3.96 3.77 -0.12
CA SER A 132 5.22 3.48 0.56
C SER A 132 5.01 2.97 1.98
N ILE A 133 6.03 2.34 2.55
CA ILE A 133 6.03 1.93 3.96
C ILE A 133 5.89 3.15 4.90
N ASP A 134 6.51 4.27 4.55
CA ASP A 134 6.42 5.52 5.31
C ASP A 134 4.98 6.04 5.36
N GLU A 135 4.26 5.96 4.23
CA GLU A 135 2.84 6.33 4.20
C GLU A 135 1.99 5.41 5.08
N ILE A 136 2.25 4.10 5.05
CA ILE A 136 1.54 3.12 5.88
C ILE A 136 1.77 3.36 7.37
N GLU A 137 2.97 3.74 7.78
CA GLU A 137 3.25 4.10 9.17
C GLU A 137 2.41 5.30 9.63
N LEU A 138 2.22 6.28 8.76
CA LEU A 138 1.41 7.46 9.04
C LEU A 138 -0.08 7.14 9.06
N VAL A 139 -0.62 6.52 8.00
CA VAL A 139 -2.06 6.29 7.86
C VAL A 139 -2.57 5.10 8.66
N GLY A 140 -1.69 4.19 9.10
CA GLY A 140 -2.04 3.09 10.00
C GLY A 140 -2.69 3.56 11.30
N GLN A 141 -2.28 4.73 11.81
CA GLN A 141 -2.90 5.38 12.98
C GLN A 141 -4.32 5.88 12.70
N ILE A 142 -4.66 6.12 11.43
CA ILE A 142 -6.00 6.52 11.01
C ILE A 142 -6.87 5.28 10.86
N PHE A 143 -6.34 4.19 10.30
CA PHE A 143 -7.08 2.92 10.18
C PHE A 143 -7.65 2.47 11.53
N ASP A 144 -6.85 2.56 12.60
CA ASP A 144 -7.26 2.23 13.96
C ASP A 144 -8.44 3.09 14.46
N ARG A 145 -8.55 4.34 14.00
CA ARG A 145 -9.60 5.28 14.42
C ARG A 145 -10.86 5.20 13.55
N THR A 146 -10.71 5.03 12.24
CA THR A 146 -11.81 5.12 11.26
C THR A 146 -12.36 3.78 10.82
N GLY A 147 -11.57 2.72 11.01
CA GLY A 147 -11.74 1.44 10.34
C GLY A 147 -11.26 1.44 8.89
N LEU A 148 -10.78 0.28 8.45
CA LEU A 148 -10.31 -0.02 7.10
C LEU A 148 -11.41 0.20 6.06
N GLY A 149 -12.64 -0.26 6.32
CA GLY A 149 -13.76 -0.15 5.40
C GLY A 149 -14.10 1.30 5.05
N THR A 150 -14.22 2.15 6.07
CA THR A 150 -14.49 3.59 5.88
C THR A 150 -13.35 4.28 5.12
N PHE A 151 -12.10 3.98 5.48
CA PHE A 151 -10.95 4.61 4.85
C PHE A 151 -10.82 4.22 3.37
N PHE A 152 -10.81 2.92 3.10
CA PHE A 152 -10.55 2.42 1.75
C PHE A 152 -11.73 2.59 0.81
N ALA A 153 -12.98 2.51 1.27
CA ALA A 153 -14.15 2.82 0.44
C ALA A 153 -14.02 4.20 -0.21
N ARG A 154 -13.59 5.21 0.57
CA ARG A 154 -13.29 6.56 0.07
C ARG A 154 -12.02 6.62 -0.79
N LYS A 155 -10.93 5.95 -0.37
CA LYS A 155 -9.65 5.96 -1.12
C LYS A 155 -9.81 5.42 -2.54
N THR A 156 -10.66 4.43 -2.72
CA THR A 156 -10.87 3.76 -4.00
C THR A 156 -11.84 4.50 -4.93
N GLU A 157 -12.47 5.59 -4.48
CA GLU A 157 -13.31 6.43 -5.34
C GLU A 157 -12.49 7.01 -6.50
N PRO A 158 -13.06 7.19 -7.71
CA PRO A 158 -12.33 7.71 -8.87
C PRO A 158 -11.63 9.06 -8.63
N ALA A 159 -12.18 9.90 -7.75
CA ALA A 159 -11.59 11.19 -7.38
C ALA A 159 -10.28 11.07 -6.57
N HIS A 160 -10.04 9.90 -5.94
CA HIS A 160 -8.95 9.69 -4.98
C HIS A 160 -8.07 8.48 -5.31
N SER A 161 -8.47 7.62 -6.25
CA SER A 161 -7.73 6.39 -6.57
C SER A 161 -6.28 6.64 -7.01
N HIS A 162 -6.02 7.79 -7.65
CA HIS A 162 -4.70 8.19 -8.14
C HIS A 162 -3.83 8.92 -7.11
N THR A 163 -4.36 9.30 -5.95
CA THR A 163 -3.60 10.04 -4.94
C THR A 163 -2.83 9.08 -4.03
N MET A 164 -1.66 9.53 -3.59
CA MET A 164 -0.90 8.90 -2.51
C MET A 164 -1.72 8.83 -1.22
N LEU A 165 -1.52 7.80 -0.40
CA LEU A 165 -2.28 7.57 0.83
C LEU A 165 -2.16 8.75 1.81
N ALA A 166 -0.97 9.28 2.01
CA ALA A 166 -0.77 10.41 2.93
C ALA A 166 -1.46 11.68 2.41
N GLY A 167 -1.37 11.97 1.10
CA GLY A 167 -2.03 13.12 0.48
C GLY A 167 -3.56 13.01 0.51
N PHE A 168 -4.09 11.81 0.29
CA PHE A 168 -5.51 11.50 0.46
C PHE A 168 -5.95 11.70 1.91
N ALA A 169 -5.19 11.16 2.88
CA ALA A 169 -5.51 11.28 4.29
C ALA A 169 -5.54 12.74 4.76
N TRP A 170 -4.60 13.58 4.31
CA TRP A 170 -4.64 15.03 4.57
C TRP A 170 -5.90 15.71 4.04
N THR A 171 -6.42 15.23 2.91
CA THR A 171 -7.58 15.83 2.24
C THR A 171 -8.90 15.37 2.87
N CYS A 172 -9.01 14.07 3.18
CA CYS A 172 -10.28 13.44 3.52
C CYS A 172 -10.41 13.07 5.02
N PHE A 173 -9.30 13.09 5.74
CA PHE A 173 -9.18 12.71 7.15
C PHE A 173 -8.27 13.68 7.93
N GLU A 174 -8.34 14.97 7.57
CA GLU A 174 -7.47 16.03 8.09
C GLU A 174 -7.41 16.06 9.62
N GLU A 175 -8.57 15.92 10.28
CA GLU A 175 -8.65 15.91 11.74
C GLU A 175 -7.82 14.78 12.36
N HIS A 176 -7.85 13.59 11.77
CA HIS A 176 -7.06 12.46 12.25
C HIS A 176 -5.58 12.63 11.91
N MET A 177 -5.27 13.18 10.73
CA MET A 177 -3.89 13.49 10.32
C MET A 177 -3.20 14.50 11.24
N ARG A 178 -3.94 15.47 11.78
CA ARG A 178 -3.38 16.45 12.74
C ARG A 178 -2.96 15.81 14.07
N ASP A 179 -3.59 14.70 14.43
CA ASP A 179 -3.41 14.01 15.70
C ASP A 179 -2.51 12.76 15.62
N ILE A 180 -1.89 12.49 14.46
CA ILE A 180 -0.96 11.37 14.35
C ILE A 180 0.35 11.67 15.06
N LYS A 181 0.95 10.62 15.63
CA LYS A 181 2.33 10.67 16.11
C LYS A 181 3.25 10.51 14.91
N ARG A 182 4.00 11.57 14.58
CA ARG A 182 5.00 11.55 13.49
C ARG A 182 6.22 10.67 13.78
N ILE A 183 6.50 10.43 15.06
CA ILE A 183 7.56 9.54 15.50
C ILE A 183 6.89 8.48 16.36
N LEU A 184 6.69 7.29 15.79
CA LEU A 184 6.22 6.15 16.55
C LEU A 184 7.33 5.64 17.46
N PHE A 185 6.92 5.04 18.59
CA PHE A 185 7.83 4.44 19.56
C PHE A 185 8.90 5.41 20.10
N SER A 186 8.62 6.72 20.14
CA SER A 186 9.60 7.73 20.58
C SER A 186 10.17 7.45 21.97
N ALA A 187 9.32 6.93 22.88
CA ALA A 187 9.74 6.52 24.22
C ALA A 187 10.71 5.32 24.20
N ASP A 188 10.51 4.37 23.28
CA ASP A 188 11.42 3.24 23.12
C ASP A 188 12.75 3.70 22.49
N TRP A 189 12.70 4.62 21.54
CA TRP A 189 13.90 5.25 20.97
C TRP A 189 14.71 6.02 22.02
N GLU A 190 14.05 6.81 22.88
CA GLU A 190 14.69 7.50 24.00
C GLU A 190 15.30 6.51 25.00
N ARG A 191 14.64 5.37 25.23
CA ARG A 191 15.15 4.30 26.10
C ARG A 191 16.37 3.58 25.53
N PHE A 192 16.35 3.24 24.24
CA PHE A 192 17.41 2.44 23.61
C PHE A 192 18.59 3.27 23.12
N LEU A 193 18.35 4.52 22.73
CA LEU A 193 19.35 5.42 22.17
C LEU A 193 19.27 6.82 22.83
N PRO A 194 19.54 6.91 24.16
CA PRO A 194 19.36 8.15 24.90
C PRO A 194 20.20 9.32 24.36
N ASP A 195 21.40 9.05 23.82
CA ASP A 195 22.33 10.09 23.36
C ASP A 195 22.08 10.58 21.92
N THR A 196 21.27 9.87 21.11
CA THR A 196 20.92 10.29 19.73
C THR A 196 19.48 10.77 19.60
N ALA A 197 18.60 10.40 20.52
CA ALA A 197 17.19 10.77 20.50
C ALA A 197 16.98 12.29 20.56
N GLU A 198 17.74 13.04 21.38
CA GLU A 198 17.56 14.49 21.53
C GLU A 198 17.83 15.30 20.25
N GLY A 199 18.78 14.86 19.41
CA GLY A 199 19.13 15.53 18.14
C GLY A 199 18.23 15.12 16.97
N TRP A 200 17.92 13.82 16.87
CA TRP A 200 17.10 13.28 15.78
C TRP A 200 15.61 13.62 15.93
N ILE A 201 15.06 13.53 17.15
CA ILE A 201 13.66 13.90 17.42
C ILE A 201 13.43 15.40 17.19
N ARG A 202 14.43 16.26 17.47
CA ARG A 202 14.35 17.70 17.20
C ARG A 202 14.27 18.02 15.70
N ASN A 203 15.05 17.34 14.87
CA ASN A 203 15.06 17.55 13.42
C ASN A 203 13.82 16.97 12.72
N LEU A 204 13.27 15.86 13.22
CA LEU A 204 12.05 15.22 12.68
C LEU A 204 10.74 15.91 13.08
N ARG A 205 10.73 16.73 14.14
CA ARG A 205 9.56 17.55 14.51
C ARG A 205 9.25 18.66 13.50
N GLY A 206 10.14 18.91 12.53
CA GLY A 206 10.07 20.07 11.64
C GLY A 206 10.22 21.37 12.43
N PRO A 207 10.47 22.52 11.77
CA PRO A 207 10.33 23.80 12.44
C PRO A 207 8.90 23.86 12.97
N THR A 208 8.74 24.07 14.29
CA THR A 208 7.49 24.56 14.84
C THR A 208 7.07 25.72 13.95
N ALA A 209 5.92 25.59 13.30
CA ALA A 209 5.31 26.69 12.58
C ALA A 209 5.06 27.81 13.60
N SER A 210 6.02 28.69 13.75
CA SER A 210 5.79 30.07 14.15
C SER A 210 5.01 30.68 12.99
N LEU A 211 3.68 30.53 13.09
CA LEU A 211 2.73 31.40 12.42
C LEU A 211 3.03 32.82 12.90
N VAL A 212 3.60 33.61 12.00
CA VAL A 212 3.38 35.05 11.92
C VAL A 212 2.27 35.25 10.89
#